data_AF-A0AAU7AR94-F1
#
_entry.id   AF-A0AAU7AR94-F1
#
_cell.length_a   1.000
_cell.length_b   1.000
_cell.length_c   1.000
_cell.angle_alpha   90.00
_cell.angle_beta   90.00
_cell.angle_gamma   90.00
#
_symmetry.space_group_name_H-M   'P 1'
#
loop_
_entity.id
_entity.type
_entity.pdbx_description
1 polymer ?
#
loop_
_entity_poly.entity_id
_entity_poly.type
_entity_poly.pdbx_seq_one_letter_code
_entity_poly.pdbx_strand_id
1 'polypeptide(L)'
;MGLACVAGVGAAPARADVTWLCHPGQADDPCEIPLDTTVREQGRPDRVETPPRAPSAKRPVDCFYVYPTVSNQVGLNTTKARDPELVSIARYQAARFSSRCRMFAPIYRQFPLAGIPALALGGGATAPAGIAYGDVLEAWRSYLEKDNGGRGVVLLSHSQGTLMLRQLLRQEIERRPEQRRRLVGAVLLGGNVTVAKGRTTGGDFRDIPICSARGEAGCIVAYSTYSTDPGAVSFFGSTQTDLTAAAFNTPRGAGFEVACTDPGVLSGIGGPVRVTLPTTPFAAGPINAGIIVTNGGPPPTAPTTWVEPADRAVGACRSINGANVFRYDPVDGARRPNEFPPTWGTHLLDMNLGTERLTTIVGLQADRFLAQGFTAGKARRNTRTGAATIIVTAPGPGTVAVAAAGVVGRSRTLGSPRSTTLTVTPRGATRRLLARRGRATVRIAVRYRPAVGAVATRTVRITLLRR
;
A
#
# COMPACT_ATOMS: atom_id res chain seq x y z
N MET A 1 40.14 -2.67 -49.70
CA MET A 1 39.89 -3.06 -48.30
C MET A 1 38.64 -2.34 -47.83
N GLY A 2 37.48 -3.01 -47.84
CA GLY A 2 36.23 -2.48 -47.27
C GLY A 2 35.81 -3.39 -46.13
N LEU A 3 35.86 -2.87 -44.90
CA LEU A 3 35.51 -3.60 -43.69
C LEU A 3 33.99 -3.47 -43.48
N ALA A 4 33.25 -4.57 -43.63
CA ALA A 4 31.84 -4.63 -43.29
C ALA A 4 31.67 -4.92 -41.78
N CYS A 5 31.14 -3.96 -41.03
CA CYS A 5 30.70 -4.16 -39.66
C CYS A 5 29.40 -4.97 -39.65
N VAL A 6 29.46 -6.18 -39.09
CA VAL A 6 28.26 -6.97 -38.75
C VAL A 6 27.76 -6.48 -37.39
N ALA A 7 26.63 -5.77 -37.38
CA ALA A 7 25.93 -5.41 -36.16
C ALA A 7 25.19 -6.64 -35.63
N GLY A 8 25.66 -7.20 -34.52
CA GLY A 8 24.96 -8.25 -33.79
C GLY A 8 23.69 -7.70 -33.15
N VAL A 9 22.53 -8.15 -33.61
CA VAL A 9 21.25 -7.93 -32.93
C VAL A 9 21.24 -8.83 -31.70
N GLY A 10 21.56 -8.27 -30.53
CA GLY A 10 21.40 -8.97 -29.26
C GLY A 10 19.91 -9.23 -29.01
N ALA A 11 19.51 -10.50 -29.05
CA ALA A 11 18.20 -10.93 -28.59
C ALA A 11 18.05 -10.54 -27.11
N ALA A 12 16.99 -9.81 -26.76
CA ALA A 12 16.64 -9.60 -25.37
C ALA A 12 16.45 -10.97 -24.70
N PRO A 13 17.04 -11.23 -23.53
CA PRO A 13 16.85 -12.50 -22.85
C PRO A 13 15.36 -12.73 -22.64
N ALA A 14 14.89 -13.95 -22.94
CA ALA A 14 13.53 -14.37 -22.68
C ALA A 14 13.19 -14.06 -21.22
N ARG A 15 12.20 -13.19 -21.01
CA ARG A 15 11.74 -12.78 -19.69
C ARG A 15 11.17 -14.02 -18.98
N ALA A 16 11.67 -14.35 -17.79
CA ALA A 16 11.13 -15.49 -17.06
C ALA A 16 9.68 -15.14 -16.66
N ASP A 17 8.77 -16.10 -16.75
CA ASP A 17 7.38 -15.81 -16.38
C ASP A 17 7.28 -15.47 -14.89
N VAL A 18 6.58 -14.37 -14.60
CA VAL A 18 6.32 -13.93 -13.23
C VAL A 18 5.36 -14.93 -12.59
N THR A 19 5.82 -15.56 -11.51
CA THR A 19 4.96 -16.41 -10.68
C THR A 19 4.30 -15.54 -9.62
N TRP A 20 2.97 -15.55 -9.57
CA TRP A 20 2.21 -14.78 -8.59
C TRP A 20 1.81 -15.63 -7.39
N LEU A 21 2.02 -15.09 -6.20
CA LEU A 21 1.47 -15.62 -4.96
C LEU A 21 0.01 -15.20 -4.81
N CYS A 22 -0.25 -13.92 -5.05
CA CYS A 22 -1.57 -13.30 -5.10
C CYS A 22 -1.74 -12.56 -6.43
N HIS A 23 -2.88 -12.78 -7.09
CA HIS A 23 -3.22 -12.13 -8.35
C HIS A 23 -4.75 -12.13 -8.52
N PRO A 24 -5.38 -10.99 -8.88
CA PRO A 24 -6.82 -10.94 -9.04
C PRO A 24 -7.32 -11.99 -10.06
N GLY A 25 -8.31 -12.79 -9.64
CA GLY A 25 -8.90 -13.84 -10.47
C GLY A 25 -8.17 -15.18 -10.41
N GLN A 26 -7.05 -15.29 -9.68
CA GLN A 26 -6.38 -16.56 -9.43
C GLN A 26 -7.22 -17.44 -8.49
N ALA A 27 -7.27 -18.74 -8.76
CA ALA A 27 -7.81 -19.72 -7.82
C ALA A 27 -6.95 -19.78 -6.54
N ASP A 28 -7.60 -20.00 -5.40
CA ASP A 28 -6.96 -20.14 -4.09
C ASP A 28 -6.00 -18.98 -3.73
N ASP A 29 -6.34 -17.76 -4.13
CA ASP A 29 -5.56 -16.55 -3.83
C ASP A 29 -5.52 -16.31 -2.29
N PRO A 30 -4.33 -16.39 -1.65
CA PRO A 30 -4.21 -16.26 -0.21
C PRO A 30 -4.45 -14.82 0.27
N CYS A 31 -4.46 -13.85 -0.64
CA CYS A 31 -4.82 -12.47 -0.36
C CYS A 31 -6.33 -12.20 -0.46
N GLU A 32 -7.16 -13.15 -0.93
CA GLU A 32 -8.59 -12.96 -1.20
C GLU A 32 -9.50 -13.81 -0.27
N ILE A 33 -9.02 -14.19 0.91
CA ILE A 33 -9.79 -14.98 1.91
C ILE A 33 -10.93 -14.16 2.56
N PRO A 34 -11.94 -14.80 3.20
CA PRO A 34 -12.99 -14.09 3.91
C PRO A 34 -12.45 -13.16 5.03
N LEU A 35 -13.22 -12.13 5.37
CA LEU A 35 -12.82 -11.09 6.33
C LEU A 35 -13.62 -11.13 7.63
N ASP A 36 -14.44 -12.15 7.84
CA ASP A 36 -15.17 -12.39 9.08
C ASP A 36 -14.18 -12.53 10.26
N THR A 37 -14.49 -11.85 11.35
CA THR A 37 -13.55 -11.61 12.46
C THR A 37 -14.27 -11.78 13.79
N THR A 38 -13.84 -12.74 14.60
CA THR A 38 -14.22 -12.78 16.01
C THR A 38 -13.45 -11.69 16.74
N VAL A 39 -14.17 -10.72 17.29
CA VAL A 39 -13.62 -9.65 18.12
C VAL A 39 -13.92 -9.96 19.57
N ARG A 40 -12.85 -10.09 20.36
CA ARG A 40 -12.91 -10.31 21.80
C ARG A 40 -12.65 -9.02 22.56
N GLU A 41 -13.43 -8.79 23.61
CA GLU A 41 -13.27 -7.69 24.54
C GLU A 41 -13.42 -8.23 25.97
N GLN A 42 -12.61 -7.74 26.90
CA GLN A 42 -12.67 -8.21 28.28
C GLN A 42 -14.05 -7.94 28.89
N GLY A 43 -14.61 -8.93 29.58
CA GLY A 43 -15.91 -8.83 30.25
C GLY A 43 -17.12 -8.71 29.30
N ARG A 44 -16.94 -8.96 28.00
CA ARG A 44 -18.00 -8.89 27.00
C ARG A 44 -18.07 -10.18 26.18
N PRO A 45 -19.25 -10.56 25.67
CA PRO A 45 -19.37 -11.69 24.77
C PRO A 45 -18.62 -11.42 23.46
N ASP A 46 -18.04 -12.47 22.88
CA ASP A 46 -17.45 -12.45 21.55
C ASP A 46 -18.48 -11.96 20.52
N ARG A 47 -18.03 -11.16 19.55
CA ARG A 47 -18.86 -10.73 18.42
C ARG A 47 -18.16 -11.02 17.11
N VAL A 48 -18.94 -11.12 16.03
CA VAL A 48 -18.41 -11.28 14.68
C VAL A 48 -18.56 -9.97 13.91
N GLU A 49 -17.45 -9.44 13.41
CA GLU A 49 -17.41 -8.29 12.51
C GLU A 49 -16.89 -8.72 11.13
N THR A 50 -17.50 -8.21 10.05
CA THR A 50 -17.00 -8.43 8.68
C THR A 50 -16.80 -7.08 7.99
N PRO A 51 -15.55 -6.61 7.83
CA PRO A 51 -15.26 -5.38 7.11
C PRO A 51 -15.81 -5.45 5.67
N PRO A 52 -16.40 -4.35 5.16
CA PRO A 52 -16.93 -4.32 3.81
C PRO A 52 -15.80 -4.50 2.79
N ARG A 53 -16.03 -5.38 1.80
CA ARG A 53 -15.13 -5.60 0.68
C ARG A 53 -15.90 -5.56 -0.63
N ALA A 54 -15.57 -4.60 -1.49
CA ALA A 54 -16.15 -4.57 -2.83
C ALA A 54 -15.57 -5.71 -3.70
N PRO A 55 -16.32 -6.16 -4.74
CA PRO A 55 -15.79 -7.05 -5.75
C PRO A 55 -14.44 -6.54 -6.30
N SER A 56 -13.50 -7.45 -6.54
CA SER A 56 -12.11 -7.11 -6.91
C SER A 56 -12.03 -6.07 -8.05
N ALA A 57 -12.80 -6.27 -9.13
CA ALA A 57 -12.85 -5.36 -10.28
C ALA A 57 -13.34 -3.92 -9.94
N LYS A 58 -14.05 -3.73 -8.82
CA LYS A 58 -14.58 -2.44 -8.38
C LYS A 58 -13.70 -1.75 -7.35
N ARG A 59 -12.62 -2.37 -6.87
CA ARG A 59 -11.73 -1.74 -5.89
C ARG A 59 -11.06 -0.51 -6.51
N PRO A 60 -10.86 0.59 -5.74
CA PRO A 60 -10.45 1.88 -6.28
C PRO A 60 -8.99 1.91 -6.78
N VAL A 61 -8.11 1.19 -6.09
CA VAL A 61 -6.66 1.17 -6.32
C VAL A 61 -6.14 -0.27 -6.22
N ASP A 62 -4.86 -0.45 -6.53
CA ASP A 62 -4.15 -1.72 -6.45
C ASP A 62 -3.14 -1.69 -5.30
N CYS A 63 -2.78 -2.85 -4.78
CA CYS A 63 -1.71 -3.03 -3.81
C CYS A 63 -0.68 -3.99 -4.37
N PHE A 64 0.57 -3.56 -4.43
CA PHE A 64 1.71 -4.38 -4.81
C PHE A 64 2.48 -4.75 -3.54
N TYR A 65 2.34 -5.99 -3.10
CA TYR A 65 2.88 -6.50 -1.85
C TYR A 65 4.15 -7.32 -2.09
N VAL A 66 5.23 -6.96 -1.39
CA VAL A 66 6.46 -7.75 -1.34
C VAL A 66 6.66 -8.23 0.09
N TYR A 67 6.56 -9.54 0.26
CA TYR A 67 6.52 -10.20 1.57
C TYR A 67 7.92 -10.34 2.21
N PRO A 68 8.01 -10.58 3.53
CA PRO A 68 9.28 -10.74 4.23
C PRO A 68 9.91 -12.11 3.95
N THR A 69 11.12 -12.34 4.46
CA THR A 69 11.70 -13.68 4.50
C THR A 69 10.83 -14.61 5.34
N VAL A 70 10.25 -15.63 4.70
CA VAL A 70 9.52 -16.69 5.42
C VAL A 70 9.92 -18.09 5.02
N SER A 71 10.56 -18.25 3.86
CA SER A 71 10.82 -19.57 3.29
C SER A 71 11.68 -20.46 4.19
N ASN A 72 11.28 -21.72 4.27
CA ASN A 72 12.00 -22.79 4.95
C ASN A 72 13.10 -23.43 4.07
N GLN A 73 13.21 -23.01 2.81
CA GLN A 73 14.21 -23.55 1.89
C GLN A 73 15.64 -23.21 2.35
N VAL A 74 16.58 -24.08 2.01
CA VAL A 74 18.01 -23.90 2.28
C VAL A 74 18.72 -23.38 1.03
N GLY A 75 19.71 -22.51 1.21
CA GLY A 75 20.49 -21.92 0.12
C GLY A 75 20.68 -20.40 0.28
N LEU A 76 21.34 -19.77 -0.70
CA LEU A 76 21.54 -18.31 -0.72
C LEU A 76 20.30 -17.55 -1.23
N ASN A 77 19.52 -18.19 -2.11
CA ASN A 77 18.22 -17.74 -2.55
C ASN A 77 17.24 -18.91 -2.58
N THR A 78 15.96 -18.65 -2.33
CA THR A 78 14.88 -19.62 -2.53
C THR A 78 14.62 -19.85 -4.02
N THR A 79 13.79 -20.83 -4.34
CA THR A 79 13.16 -20.97 -5.66
C THR A 79 11.90 -20.09 -5.77
N LYS A 80 11.22 -20.14 -6.92
CA LYS A 80 9.89 -19.53 -7.12
C LYS A 80 8.73 -20.49 -6.78
N ALA A 81 8.98 -21.52 -5.98
CA ALA A 81 7.95 -22.46 -5.54
C ALA A 81 6.90 -21.76 -4.65
N ARG A 82 5.64 -22.21 -4.76
CA ARG A 82 4.54 -21.72 -3.93
C ARG A 82 4.43 -22.56 -2.65
N ASP A 83 5.33 -22.32 -1.72
CA ASP A 83 5.41 -23.10 -0.49
C ASP A 83 4.34 -22.68 0.55
N PRO A 84 3.96 -23.55 1.50
CA PRO A 84 2.94 -23.26 2.50
C PRO A 84 3.21 -22.01 3.36
N GLU A 85 4.47 -21.71 3.65
CA GLU A 85 4.85 -20.52 4.42
C GLU A 85 4.68 -19.22 3.63
N LEU A 86 4.81 -19.25 2.30
CA LEU A 86 4.47 -18.12 1.43
C LEU A 86 2.96 -17.86 1.44
N VAL A 87 2.16 -18.93 1.34
CA VAL A 87 0.69 -18.84 1.45
C VAL A 87 0.31 -18.28 2.83
N SER A 88 0.96 -18.75 3.90
CA SER A 88 0.72 -18.30 5.27
C SER A 88 1.01 -16.82 5.45
N ILE A 89 2.15 -16.31 4.94
CA ILE A 89 2.50 -14.89 5.12
C ILE A 89 1.60 -13.94 4.34
N ALA A 90 1.15 -14.33 3.15
CA ALA A 90 0.17 -13.54 2.39
C ALA A 90 -1.16 -13.43 3.15
N ARG A 91 -1.63 -14.52 3.78
CA ARG A 91 -2.79 -14.48 4.67
C ARG A 91 -2.51 -13.60 5.89
N TYR A 92 -1.34 -13.72 6.50
CA TYR A 92 -0.99 -13.06 7.75
C TYR A 92 -0.84 -11.53 7.63
N GLN A 93 -0.26 -11.04 6.53
CA GLN A 93 0.09 -9.63 6.37
C GLN A 93 -0.68 -8.90 5.28
N ALA A 94 -1.11 -9.57 4.21
CA ALA A 94 -1.62 -8.90 3.00
C ALA A 94 -3.15 -9.01 2.85
N ALA A 95 -3.75 -10.13 3.23
CA ALA A 95 -5.16 -10.41 2.95
C ALA A 95 -6.14 -9.35 3.48
N ARG A 96 -5.87 -8.71 4.63
CA ARG A 96 -6.73 -7.63 5.15
C ARG A 96 -6.80 -6.39 4.25
N PHE A 97 -5.74 -6.13 3.48
CA PHE A 97 -5.70 -5.02 2.53
C PHE A 97 -6.60 -5.26 1.31
N SER A 98 -7.07 -6.48 1.08
CA SER A 98 -8.09 -6.77 0.04
C SER A 98 -9.41 -6.03 0.27
N SER A 99 -9.68 -5.55 1.49
CA SER A 99 -10.81 -4.64 1.75
C SER A 99 -10.69 -3.29 1.03
N ARG A 100 -9.46 -2.88 0.65
CA ARG A 100 -9.16 -1.57 0.06
C ARG A 100 -8.68 -1.64 -1.39
N CYS A 101 -7.97 -2.70 -1.78
CA CYS A 101 -7.26 -2.77 -3.05
C CYS A 101 -7.27 -4.16 -3.70
N ARG A 102 -7.00 -4.20 -5.02
CA ARG A 102 -6.68 -5.46 -5.70
C ARG A 102 -5.26 -5.87 -5.34
N MET A 103 -5.05 -7.12 -4.93
CA MET A 103 -3.77 -7.57 -4.37
C MET A 103 -2.91 -8.21 -5.46
N PHE A 104 -1.67 -7.78 -5.58
CA PHE A 104 -0.64 -8.35 -6.44
C PHE A 104 0.59 -8.64 -5.58
N ALA A 105 1.02 -9.89 -5.51
CA ALA A 105 2.22 -10.27 -4.77
C ALA A 105 3.01 -11.29 -5.59
N PRO A 106 4.23 -10.96 -6.07
CA PRO A 106 5.04 -11.90 -6.82
C PRO A 106 5.76 -12.87 -5.89
N ILE A 107 5.90 -14.14 -6.28
CA ILE A 107 6.88 -15.03 -5.66
C ILE A 107 8.26 -14.61 -6.18
N TYR A 108 9.12 -14.21 -5.27
CA TYR A 108 10.49 -13.82 -5.57
C TYR A 108 11.48 -14.69 -4.81
N ARG A 109 12.68 -14.87 -5.38
CA ARG A 109 13.74 -15.70 -4.80
C ARG A 109 14.40 -14.99 -3.62
N GLN A 110 13.70 -15.01 -2.48
CA GLN A 110 14.12 -14.41 -1.21
C GLN A 110 15.49 -14.91 -0.77
N PHE A 111 16.13 -14.17 0.13
CA PHE A 111 17.11 -14.80 1.01
C PHE A 111 16.36 -15.55 2.11
N PRO A 112 16.57 -16.86 2.27
CA PRO A 112 15.94 -17.62 3.33
C PRO A 112 16.54 -17.27 4.69
N LEU A 113 15.85 -17.68 5.77
CA LEU A 113 16.29 -17.39 7.14
C LEU A 113 17.72 -17.88 7.43
N ALA A 114 18.09 -19.04 6.89
CA ALA A 114 19.43 -19.60 7.03
C ALA A 114 20.54 -18.73 6.40
N GLY A 115 20.21 -17.86 5.45
CA GLY A 115 21.13 -16.95 4.79
C GLY A 115 21.32 -15.60 5.50
N ILE A 116 20.49 -15.27 6.50
CA ILE A 116 20.55 -13.97 7.20
C ILE A 116 21.90 -13.74 7.92
N PRO A 117 22.50 -14.73 8.62
CA PRO A 117 23.82 -14.54 9.22
C PRO A 117 24.90 -14.19 8.19
N ALA A 118 24.84 -14.75 6.98
CA ALA A 118 25.79 -14.47 5.90
C ALA A 118 25.65 -13.03 5.36
N LEU A 119 24.45 -12.44 5.40
CA LEU A 119 24.23 -11.02 5.09
C LEU A 119 24.97 -10.09 6.07
N ALA A 120 24.98 -10.45 7.36
CA ALA A 120 25.62 -9.67 8.42
C ALA A 120 27.16 -9.69 8.35
N LEU A 121 27.75 -10.71 7.73
CA LEU A 121 29.20 -10.87 7.61
C LEU A 121 29.81 -10.19 6.37
N GLY A 122 29.03 -9.47 5.57
CA GLY A 122 29.50 -8.67 4.43
C GLY A 122 30.06 -9.47 3.23
N GLY A 123 30.23 -10.78 3.35
CA GLY A 123 30.75 -11.65 2.30
C GLY A 123 29.64 -12.24 1.42
N GLY A 124 29.39 -11.65 0.26
CA GLY A 124 28.64 -12.31 -0.83
C GLY A 124 27.13 -12.03 -0.93
N ALA A 125 26.59 -11.09 -0.16
CA ALA A 125 25.17 -10.73 -0.17
C ALA A 125 24.66 -10.06 -1.47
N THR A 126 25.55 -9.46 -2.26
CA THR A 126 25.18 -8.56 -3.37
C THR A 126 24.56 -9.28 -4.56
N ALA A 127 25.10 -10.43 -4.95
CA ALA A 127 24.56 -11.21 -6.08
C ALA A 127 23.19 -11.83 -5.74
N PRO A 128 23.00 -12.51 -4.59
CA PRO A 128 21.69 -12.93 -4.12
C PRO A 128 20.68 -11.78 -3.94
N ALA A 129 21.12 -10.59 -3.50
CA ALA A 129 20.27 -9.39 -3.44
C ALA A 129 19.78 -8.98 -4.81
N GLY A 130 20.69 -9.00 -5.79
CA GLY A 130 20.40 -8.71 -7.18
C GLY A 130 19.38 -9.68 -7.78
N ILE A 131 19.44 -10.97 -7.44
CA ILE A 131 18.46 -11.98 -7.88
C ILE A 131 17.07 -11.67 -7.32
N ALA A 132 16.97 -11.48 -6.00
CA ALA A 132 15.71 -11.16 -5.32
C ALA A 132 15.08 -9.87 -5.87
N TYR A 133 15.87 -8.81 -5.99
CA TYR A 133 15.42 -7.54 -6.56
C TYR A 133 15.04 -7.66 -8.04
N GLY A 134 15.81 -8.43 -8.83
CA GLY A 134 15.53 -8.68 -10.23
C GLY A 134 14.15 -9.29 -10.45
N ASP A 135 13.76 -10.28 -9.65
CA ASP A 135 12.42 -10.88 -9.69
C ASP A 135 11.32 -9.87 -9.31
N VAL A 136 11.54 -9.04 -8.28
CA VAL A 136 10.58 -7.99 -7.88
C VAL A 136 10.42 -6.93 -8.96
N LEU A 137 11.51 -6.50 -9.59
CA LEU A 137 11.51 -5.53 -10.69
C LEU A 137 10.82 -6.08 -11.93
N GLU A 138 11.07 -7.36 -12.27
CA GLU A 138 10.40 -8.07 -13.34
C GLU A 138 8.88 -8.11 -13.11
N ALA A 139 8.47 -8.50 -11.90
CA ALA A 139 7.07 -8.53 -11.49
C ALA A 139 6.40 -7.16 -11.53
N TRP A 140 7.06 -6.12 -10.99
CA TRP A 140 6.55 -4.75 -11.02
C TRP A 140 6.28 -4.29 -12.46
N ARG A 141 7.23 -4.52 -13.36
CA ARG A 141 7.09 -4.14 -14.77
C ARG A 141 6.00 -4.95 -15.46
N SER A 142 5.90 -6.25 -15.21
CA SER A 142 4.82 -7.09 -15.75
C SER A 142 3.44 -6.60 -15.26
N TYR A 143 3.31 -6.28 -13.97
CA TYR A 143 2.08 -5.71 -13.40
C TYR A 143 1.71 -4.38 -14.06
N LEU A 144 2.67 -3.46 -14.24
CA LEU A 144 2.41 -2.18 -14.89
C LEU A 144 1.93 -2.34 -16.34
N GLU A 145 2.48 -3.32 -17.05
CA GLU A 145 2.20 -3.62 -18.44
C GLU A 145 0.86 -4.33 -18.65
N LYS A 146 0.57 -5.36 -17.84
CA LYS A 146 -0.54 -6.28 -18.08
C LYS A 146 -1.77 -5.97 -17.23
N ASP A 147 -1.60 -5.45 -16.01
CA ASP A 147 -2.66 -5.48 -14.98
C ASP A 147 -3.07 -4.11 -14.43
N ASN A 148 -2.12 -3.17 -14.34
CA ASN A 148 -2.34 -1.90 -13.67
C ASN A 148 -3.35 -1.01 -14.41
N GLY A 149 -3.32 -0.99 -15.75
CA GLY A 149 -4.26 -0.19 -16.56
C GLY A 149 -4.34 1.29 -16.18
N GLY A 150 -3.25 1.87 -15.66
CA GLY A 150 -3.17 3.26 -15.22
C GLY A 150 -3.75 3.55 -13.82
N ARG A 151 -4.09 2.53 -13.04
CA ARG A 151 -4.66 2.66 -11.70
C ARG A 151 -3.62 3.16 -10.69
N GLY A 152 -4.11 3.84 -9.65
CA GLY A 152 -3.28 4.13 -8.48
C GLY A 152 -2.84 2.85 -7.77
N VAL A 153 -1.64 2.86 -7.21
CA VAL A 153 -1.03 1.71 -6.55
C VAL A 153 -0.45 2.08 -5.19
N VAL A 154 -0.73 1.23 -4.20
CA VAL A 154 -0.11 1.25 -2.88
C VAL A 154 0.98 0.19 -2.86
N LEU A 155 2.15 0.55 -2.33
CA LEU A 155 3.22 -0.41 -2.09
C LEU A 155 3.12 -0.93 -0.67
N LEU A 156 3.15 -2.25 -0.47
CA LEU A 156 3.08 -2.88 0.85
C LEU A 156 4.29 -3.78 1.05
N SER A 157 4.95 -3.71 2.20
CA SER A 157 6.03 -4.64 2.51
C SER A 157 6.36 -4.74 3.99
N HIS A 158 7.07 -5.81 4.31
CA HIS A 158 7.67 -6.03 5.62
C HIS A 158 9.08 -6.62 5.48
N SER A 159 9.96 -6.31 6.43
CA SER A 159 11.31 -6.90 6.52
C SER A 159 12.10 -6.85 5.20
N GLN A 160 12.55 -8.00 4.69
CA GLN A 160 13.25 -8.09 3.41
C GLN A 160 12.47 -7.47 2.24
N GLY A 161 11.14 -7.63 2.21
CA GLY A 161 10.32 -7.01 1.17
C GLY A 161 10.40 -5.48 1.21
N THR A 162 10.59 -4.89 2.39
CA THR A 162 10.82 -3.45 2.54
C THR A 162 12.16 -3.04 1.93
N LEU A 163 13.20 -3.86 2.06
CA LEU A 163 14.48 -3.61 1.38
C LEU A 163 14.31 -3.63 -0.15
N MET A 164 13.52 -4.58 -0.68
CA MET A 164 13.21 -4.64 -2.10
C MET A 164 12.43 -3.42 -2.58
N LEU A 165 11.41 -2.99 -1.83
CA LEU A 165 10.59 -1.84 -2.21
C LEU A 165 11.30 -0.50 -2.01
N ARG A 166 12.22 -0.38 -1.04
CA ARG A 166 13.14 0.76 -0.94
C ARG A 166 13.97 0.89 -2.22
N GLN A 167 14.55 -0.22 -2.70
CA GLN A 167 15.31 -0.21 -3.94
C GLN A 167 14.45 0.07 -5.17
N LEU A 168 13.26 -0.53 -5.27
CA LEU A 168 12.31 -0.30 -6.38
C LEU A 168 11.88 1.16 -6.45
N LEU A 169 11.55 1.76 -5.31
CA LEU A 169 11.18 3.16 -5.22
C LEU A 169 12.32 4.06 -5.70
N ARG A 170 13.54 3.87 -5.19
CA ARG A 170 14.72 4.69 -5.53
C ARG A 170 15.13 4.60 -7.00
N GLN A 171 15.17 3.37 -7.53
CA GLN A 171 15.81 3.11 -8.82
C GLN A 171 14.83 3.16 -10.00
N GLU A 172 13.54 2.88 -9.76
CA GLU A 172 12.54 2.76 -10.83
C GLU A 172 11.43 3.81 -10.68
N ILE A 173 10.71 3.82 -9.56
CA ILE A 173 9.49 4.64 -9.42
C ILE A 173 9.83 6.13 -9.29
N GLU A 174 10.73 6.50 -8.38
CA GLU A 174 11.08 7.89 -8.08
C GLU A 174 11.78 8.56 -9.26
N ARG A 175 12.41 7.82 -10.17
CA ARG A 175 13.07 8.38 -11.36
C ARG A 175 12.10 8.61 -12.53
N ARG A 176 10.87 8.11 -12.42
CA ARG A 176 9.87 8.05 -13.50
C ARG A 176 8.59 8.80 -13.11
N PRO A 177 8.40 10.05 -13.57
CA PRO A 177 7.24 10.86 -13.20
C PRO A 177 5.89 10.18 -13.45
N GLU A 178 5.78 9.35 -14.49
CA GLU A 178 4.59 8.57 -14.81
C GLU A 178 4.26 7.49 -13.78
N GLN A 179 5.28 6.87 -13.17
CA GLN A 179 5.08 5.90 -12.09
C GLN A 179 4.84 6.62 -10.77
N ARG A 180 5.60 7.68 -10.45
CA ARG A 180 5.36 8.51 -9.25
C ARG A 180 3.91 9.01 -9.17
N ARG A 181 3.34 9.44 -10.30
CA ARG A 181 1.94 9.90 -10.38
C ARG A 181 0.91 8.81 -10.08
N ARG A 182 1.29 7.52 -10.09
CA ARG A 182 0.42 6.40 -9.73
C ARG A 182 0.56 6.00 -8.26
N LEU A 183 1.60 6.47 -7.55
CA LEU A 183 1.82 6.13 -6.16
C LEU A 183 0.74 6.77 -5.28
N VAL A 184 -0.12 5.92 -4.71
CA VAL A 184 -1.14 6.32 -3.73
C VAL A 184 -0.50 6.54 -2.37
N GLY A 185 0.47 5.69 -2.02
CA GLY A 185 1.23 5.69 -0.78
C GLY A 185 2.04 4.39 -0.68
N ALA A 186 2.86 4.27 0.36
CA ALA A 186 3.59 3.05 0.65
C ALA A 186 3.54 2.72 2.15
N VAL A 187 3.38 1.45 2.51
CA VAL A 187 3.50 0.93 3.88
C VAL A 187 4.71 0.00 3.88
N LEU A 188 5.83 0.51 4.39
CA LEU A 188 7.16 -0.09 4.34
C LEU A 188 7.64 -0.38 5.77
N LEU A 189 7.19 -1.49 6.35
CA LEU A 189 7.44 -1.78 7.77
C LEU A 189 8.70 -2.64 7.97
N GLY A 190 9.30 -2.53 9.16
CA GLY A 190 10.36 -3.45 9.62
C GLY A 190 11.59 -3.50 8.71
N GLY A 191 11.96 -2.41 8.04
CA GLY A 191 13.07 -2.41 7.07
C GLY A 191 13.84 -1.11 7.01
N ASN A 192 13.90 -0.38 8.13
CA ASN A 192 14.76 0.79 8.35
C ASN A 192 14.73 1.83 7.22
N VAL A 193 13.54 2.24 6.77
CA VAL A 193 13.41 3.37 5.86
C VAL A 193 14.05 4.60 6.49
N THR A 194 14.96 5.27 5.78
CA THR A 194 15.71 6.41 6.31
C THR A 194 15.27 7.74 5.70
N VAL A 195 15.37 8.79 6.52
CA VAL A 195 15.22 10.19 6.12
C VAL A 195 16.43 10.99 6.62
N ALA A 196 16.66 12.17 6.06
CA ALA A 196 17.60 13.10 6.68
C ALA A 196 17.05 13.50 8.06
N LYS A 197 17.93 13.63 9.06
CA LYS A 197 17.52 13.92 10.45
C LYS A 197 16.62 15.16 10.52
N GLY A 198 15.45 15.03 11.14
CA GLY A 198 14.47 16.11 11.29
C GLY A 198 13.75 16.51 9.99
N ARG A 199 13.82 15.68 8.95
CA ARG A 199 13.19 15.93 7.64
C ARG A 199 12.26 14.77 7.28
N THR A 200 11.35 15.02 6.35
CA THR A 200 10.48 13.96 5.80
C THR A 200 11.07 13.28 4.57
N THR A 201 12.20 13.77 4.05
CA THR A 201 12.92 13.32 2.85
C THR A 201 14.43 13.38 3.08
N GLY A 202 15.22 12.96 2.09
CA GLY A 202 16.67 13.15 2.10
C GLY A 202 17.46 12.00 2.73
N GLY A 203 16.86 10.82 2.85
CA GLY A 203 17.51 9.55 3.15
C GLY A 203 17.35 8.59 1.98
N ASP A 204 16.53 7.55 2.14
CA ASP A 204 16.23 6.62 1.04
C ASP A 204 15.67 7.35 -0.17
N PHE A 205 14.78 8.32 0.04
CA PHE A 205 14.01 8.96 -1.02
C PHE A 205 14.27 10.47 -1.04
N ARG A 206 14.42 11.01 -2.26
CA ARG A 206 14.70 12.43 -2.48
C ARG A 206 13.41 13.27 -2.52
N ASP A 207 12.41 12.76 -3.22
CA ASP A 207 11.18 13.44 -3.63
C ASP A 207 9.94 12.85 -2.94
N ILE A 208 9.99 11.60 -2.46
CA ILE A 208 8.86 10.92 -1.80
C ILE A 208 8.99 11.06 -0.28
N PRO A 209 8.13 11.84 0.39
CA PRO A 209 8.23 12.04 1.83
C PRO A 209 7.66 10.86 2.64
N ILE A 210 8.08 10.74 3.89
CA ILE A 210 7.31 9.98 4.89
C ILE A 210 6.03 10.72 5.25
N CYS A 211 4.98 9.97 5.60
CA CYS A 211 3.68 10.53 5.93
C CYS A 211 3.73 11.28 7.27
N SER A 212 3.09 12.45 7.30
CA SER A 212 3.04 13.35 8.45
C SER A 212 1.63 13.69 8.91
N ALA A 213 0.63 13.52 8.04
CA ALA A 213 -0.75 13.90 8.31
C ALA A 213 -1.77 12.84 7.91
N ARG A 214 -2.94 12.91 8.54
CA ARG A 214 -4.07 11.99 8.29
C ARG A 214 -4.47 11.99 6.81
N GLY A 215 -4.43 10.81 6.19
CA GLY A 215 -4.83 10.62 4.80
C GLY A 215 -3.93 11.32 3.77
N GLU A 216 -2.73 11.74 4.14
CA GLU A 216 -1.73 12.23 3.21
C GLU A 216 -1.39 11.14 2.19
N ALA A 217 -1.54 11.43 0.89
CA ALA A 217 -1.25 10.50 -0.20
C ALA A 217 0.10 10.82 -0.85
N GLY A 218 0.70 9.82 -1.50
CA GLY A 218 2.01 9.94 -2.14
C GLY A 218 3.18 9.97 -1.16
N CYS A 219 2.97 9.46 0.07
CA CYS A 219 3.95 9.40 1.14
C CYS A 219 4.15 7.97 1.67
N ILE A 220 5.18 7.79 2.49
CA ILE A 220 5.57 6.50 3.07
C ILE A 220 5.20 6.40 4.56
N VAL A 221 4.48 5.35 4.92
CA VAL A 221 4.30 4.87 6.28
C VAL A 221 5.42 3.89 6.58
N ALA A 222 6.21 4.16 7.61
CA ALA A 222 7.30 3.29 8.03
C ALA A 222 7.45 3.35 9.55
N TYR A 223 7.58 2.19 10.18
CA TYR A 223 7.92 2.04 11.59
C TYR A 223 8.33 0.58 11.85
N SER A 224 8.90 0.33 13.02
CA SER A 224 9.12 -1.00 13.60
C SER A 224 8.58 -0.98 15.04
N THR A 225 7.95 -2.06 15.48
CA THR A 225 7.20 -2.09 16.73
C THR A 225 8.02 -2.65 17.89
N TYR A 226 7.89 -2.03 19.06
CA TYR A 226 8.62 -2.41 20.27
C TYR A 226 7.67 -2.42 21.48
N SER A 227 7.67 -3.54 22.21
CA SER A 227 6.85 -3.73 23.40
C SER A 227 7.57 -3.30 24.67
N THR A 228 8.89 -3.10 24.59
CA THR A 228 9.76 -2.57 25.63
C THR A 228 10.68 -1.52 25.03
N ASP A 229 11.36 -0.74 25.86
CA ASP A 229 12.27 0.27 25.37
C ASP A 229 13.49 -0.41 24.70
N PRO A 230 13.83 -0.06 23.44
CA PRO A 230 14.95 -0.70 22.74
C PRO A 230 16.25 -0.48 23.51
N GLY A 231 17.08 -1.53 23.61
CA GLY A 231 18.41 -1.44 24.19
C GLY A 231 19.39 -0.62 23.33
N ALA A 232 20.65 -0.54 23.75
CA ALA A 232 21.70 0.17 23.00
C ALA A 232 21.97 -0.44 21.61
N VAL A 233 21.64 -1.73 21.42
CA VAL A 233 21.72 -2.42 20.13
C VAL A 233 20.30 -2.75 19.68
N SER A 234 19.88 -2.15 18.57
CA SER A 234 18.52 -2.29 18.03
C SER A 234 18.57 -2.47 16.52
N PHE A 235 18.36 -3.70 16.06
CA PHE A 235 18.49 -4.03 14.63
C PHE A 235 17.51 -3.23 13.76
N PHE A 236 16.31 -2.98 14.29
CA PHE A 236 15.32 -2.11 13.68
C PHE A 236 15.20 -0.78 14.42
N GLY A 237 14.91 0.28 13.68
CA GLY A 237 14.79 1.64 14.21
C GLY A 237 16.11 2.40 14.34
N SER A 238 17.27 1.79 14.13
CA SER A 238 18.57 2.46 14.26
C SER A 238 19.39 2.40 12.97
N THR A 239 19.91 3.55 12.51
CA THR A 239 20.85 3.61 11.36
C THR A 239 22.27 3.17 11.74
N GLN A 240 22.57 3.04 13.03
CA GLN A 240 23.91 2.68 13.52
C GLN A 240 24.12 1.17 13.60
N THR A 241 23.05 0.42 13.83
CA THR A 241 23.09 -1.04 14.04
C THR A 241 22.31 -1.81 12.96
N ASP A 242 21.94 -1.14 11.86
CA ASP A 242 21.35 -1.75 10.67
C ASP A 242 22.39 -2.60 9.91
N LEU A 243 22.29 -3.92 10.02
CA LEU A 243 23.20 -4.85 9.34
C LEU A 243 22.89 -5.01 7.84
N THR A 244 21.75 -4.52 7.37
CA THR A 244 21.33 -4.66 5.97
C THR A 244 21.82 -3.50 5.10
N ALA A 245 22.21 -2.38 5.72
CA ALA A 245 22.49 -1.15 4.99
C ALA A 245 23.62 -1.28 3.97
N ALA A 246 24.67 -2.05 4.30
CA ALA A 246 25.77 -2.31 3.38
C ALA A 246 25.33 -3.21 2.21
N ALA A 247 24.64 -4.31 2.50
CA ALA A 247 24.19 -5.28 1.50
C ALA A 247 23.24 -4.67 0.44
N PHE A 248 22.41 -3.71 0.85
CA PHE A 248 21.42 -3.07 -0.02
C PHE A 248 21.78 -1.63 -0.42
N ASN A 249 23.00 -1.19 -0.11
CA ASN A 249 23.48 0.17 -0.41
C ASN A 249 22.47 1.26 0.00
N THR A 250 22.00 1.17 1.25
CA THR A 250 21.05 2.14 1.80
C THR A 250 21.76 3.24 2.57
N PRO A 251 21.18 4.46 2.63
CA PRO A 251 21.77 5.57 3.37
C PRO A 251 21.96 5.22 4.85
N ARG A 252 23.11 5.58 5.40
CA ARG A 252 23.55 5.25 6.77
C ARG A 252 24.44 6.36 7.35
N GLY A 253 24.59 6.37 8.67
CA GLY A 253 25.43 7.33 9.40
C GLY A 253 24.65 8.49 10.03
N ALA A 254 25.36 9.38 10.72
CA ALA A 254 24.80 10.35 11.66
C ALA A 254 23.87 11.44 11.05
N GLY A 255 23.94 11.64 9.72
CA GLY A 255 23.07 12.57 9.01
C GLY A 255 21.64 12.04 8.75
N PHE A 256 21.42 10.74 8.99
CA PHE A 256 20.16 10.06 8.74
C PHE A 256 19.58 9.46 10.00
N GLU A 257 18.27 9.32 10.01
CA GLU A 257 17.53 8.58 11.02
C GLU A 257 16.52 7.62 10.39
N VAL A 258 16.17 6.55 11.10
CA VAL A 258 15.08 5.66 10.66
C VAL A 258 13.75 6.39 10.86
N ALA A 259 12.90 6.33 9.86
CA ALA A 259 11.56 6.90 9.91
C ALA A 259 10.68 6.13 10.90
N CYS A 260 9.94 6.88 11.72
CA CYS A 260 8.81 6.36 12.46
C CYS A 260 7.60 7.27 12.20
N THR A 261 6.59 6.73 11.51
CA THR A 261 5.32 7.42 11.25
C THR A 261 4.22 6.82 12.11
N ASP A 262 3.58 7.64 12.94
CA ASP A 262 2.60 7.17 13.91
C ASP A 262 1.27 6.74 13.25
N PRO A 263 0.91 5.45 13.28
CA PRO A 263 -0.31 4.97 12.63
C PRO A 263 -1.61 5.51 13.29
N GLY A 264 -1.58 5.90 14.56
CA GLY A 264 -2.71 6.55 15.23
C GLY A 264 -2.98 7.93 14.65
N VAL A 265 -1.93 8.74 14.47
CA VAL A 265 -2.03 10.07 13.83
C VAL A 265 -2.50 9.95 12.37
N LEU A 266 -1.88 9.05 11.60
CA LEU A 266 -2.16 8.92 10.17
C LEU A 266 -3.54 8.34 9.86
N SER A 267 -4.05 7.43 10.70
CA SER A 267 -5.41 6.90 10.55
C SER A 267 -6.48 7.86 11.10
N GLY A 268 -6.13 8.64 12.12
CA GLY A 268 -7.08 9.38 12.95
C GLY A 268 -7.89 8.49 13.91
N ILE A 269 -7.49 7.22 14.07
CA ILE A 269 -8.09 6.29 15.03
C ILE A 269 -7.30 6.42 16.34
N GLY A 270 -7.89 7.12 17.31
CA GLY A 270 -7.35 7.21 18.67
C GLY A 270 -7.57 5.93 19.50
N GLY A 271 -7.22 5.99 20.79
CA GLY A 271 -7.43 4.89 21.74
C GLY A 271 -6.46 3.71 21.59
N PRO A 272 -6.70 2.61 22.32
CA PRO A 272 -5.87 1.41 22.24
C PRO A 272 -5.96 0.71 20.88
N VAL A 273 -4.81 0.26 20.38
CA VAL A 273 -4.65 -0.49 19.13
C VAL A 273 -4.96 -1.97 19.33
N ARG A 274 -5.55 -2.60 18.31
CA ARG A 274 -5.86 -4.04 18.31
C ARG A 274 -4.75 -4.85 17.65
N VAL A 275 -4.73 -6.15 17.92
CA VAL A 275 -3.93 -7.12 17.16
C VAL A 275 -4.90 -7.94 16.31
N THR A 276 -4.68 -8.03 15.00
CA THR A 276 -5.52 -8.83 14.09
C THR A 276 -4.71 -9.99 13.52
N LEU A 277 -5.16 -11.22 13.75
CA LEU A 277 -4.44 -12.44 13.35
C LEU A 277 -5.36 -13.36 12.52
N PRO A 278 -4.85 -14.09 11.53
CA PRO A 278 -5.58 -15.20 10.95
C PRO A 278 -5.81 -16.29 12.00
N THR A 279 -6.98 -16.92 11.97
CA THR A 279 -7.28 -18.09 12.81
C THR A 279 -6.45 -19.31 12.39
N THR A 280 -6.20 -19.46 11.09
CA THR A 280 -5.40 -20.59 10.58
C THR A 280 -3.96 -20.43 11.07
N PRO A 281 -3.37 -21.45 11.72
CA PRO A 281 -1.98 -21.42 12.14
C PRO A 281 -1.03 -21.15 10.97
N PHE A 282 0.08 -20.49 11.25
CA PHE A 282 1.15 -20.30 10.28
C PHE A 282 1.80 -21.66 9.96
N ALA A 283 2.23 -21.87 8.71
CA ALA A 283 2.91 -23.10 8.31
C ALA A 283 4.11 -23.43 9.21
N ALA A 284 4.31 -24.72 9.52
CA ALA A 284 5.39 -25.16 10.39
C ALA A 284 6.77 -24.70 9.88
N GLY A 285 7.63 -24.30 10.81
CA GLY A 285 8.96 -23.78 10.50
C GLY A 285 9.42 -22.73 11.52
N PRO A 286 10.60 -22.13 11.32
CA PRO A 286 11.19 -21.19 12.28
C PRO A 286 10.36 -19.92 12.47
N ILE A 287 9.68 -19.43 11.43
CA ILE A 287 8.76 -18.27 11.57
C ILE A 287 7.59 -18.62 12.50
N ASN A 288 6.96 -19.78 12.33
CA ASN A 288 5.88 -20.20 13.23
C ASN A 288 6.37 -20.36 14.68
N ALA A 289 7.55 -20.93 14.88
CA ALA A 289 8.17 -20.99 16.20
C ALA A 289 8.38 -19.59 16.81
N GLY A 290 8.87 -18.63 16.01
CA GLY A 290 9.01 -17.24 16.44
C GLY A 290 7.68 -16.58 16.78
N ILE A 291 6.63 -16.81 15.99
CA ILE A 291 5.27 -16.30 16.27
C ILE A 291 4.75 -16.84 17.61
N ILE A 292 4.95 -18.13 17.88
CA ILE A 292 4.57 -18.76 19.15
C ILE A 292 5.33 -18.13 20.32
N VAL A 293 6.65 -17.92 20.18
CA VAL A 293 7.45 -17.26 21.21
C VAL A 293 6.95 -15.83 21.44
N THR A 294 6.79 -15.03 20.39
CA THR A 294 6.31 -13.64 20.47
C THR A 294 4.93 -13.54 21.12
N ASN A 295 4.02 -14.48 20.84
CA ASN A 295 2.69 -14.49 21.45
C ASN A 295 2.67 -15.06 22.89
N GLY A 296 3.78 -15.63 23.38
CA GLY A 296 3.84 -16.30 24.68
C GLY A 296 3.05 -17.63 24.71
N GLY A 297 2.97 -18.31 23.56
CA GLY A 297 2.16 -19.51 23.34
C GLY A 297 1.52 -19.51 21.95
N PRO A 298 0.74 -20.55 21.59
CA PRO A 298 0.03 -20.60 20.33
C PRO A 298 -0.84 -19.35 20.09
N PRO A 299 -0.85 -18.77 18.88
CA PRO A 299 -1.76 -17.66 18.55
C PRO A 299 -3.22 -18.01 18.86
N PRO A 300 -4.04 -17.02 19.25
CA PRO A 300 -5.47 -17.26 19.48
C PRO A 300 -6.14 -17.79 18.21
N THR A 301 -7.14 -18.64 18.40
CA THR A 301 -7.99 -19.16 17.32
C THR A 301 -9.45 -18.81 17.58
N ALA A 302 -10.28 -18.82 16.53
CA ALA A 302 -11.72 -18.60 16.58
C ALA A 302 -12.43 -19.35 15.44
N PRO A 303 -13.77 -19.50 15.43
CA PRO A 303 -14.48 -20.12 14.30
C PRO A 303 -14.42 -19.33 13.00
N THR A 304 -14.18 -18.01 13.07
CA THR A 304 -14.08 -17.12 11.91
C THR A 304 -12.69 -17.15 11.28
N THR A 305 -12.55 -16.59 10.07
CA THR A 305 -11.26 -16.53 9.36
C THR A 305 -10.19 -15.75 10.14
N TRP A 306 -10.60 -14.72 10.87
CA TRP A 306 -9.72 -13.86 11.67
C TRP A 306 -10.14 -13.79 13.13
N VAL A 307 -9.19 -13.44 13.99
CA VAL A 307 -9.45 -13.14 15.40
C VAL A 307 -8.74 -11.86 15.83
N GLU A 308 -9.45 -11.06 16.61
CA GLU A 308 -8.89 -9.98 17.41
C GLU A 308 -9.01 -10.39 18.88
N PRO A 309 -7.93 -10.88 19.52
CA PRO A 309 -7.94 -11.22 20.95
C PRO A 309 -8.28 -9.98 21.78
N ALA A 310 -8.58 -10.15 23.07
CA ALA A 310 -8.91 -9.04 23.95
C ALA A 310 -7.70 -8.12 24.25
N ASP A 311 -6.48 -8.55 23.93
CA ASP A 311 -5.25 -7.79 24.13
C ASP A 311 -5.29 -6.45 23.37
N ARG A 312 -4.93 -5.37 24.08
CA ARG A 312 -4.88 -4.00 23.55
C ARG A 312 -3.59 -3.34 23.99
N ALA A 313 -3.14 -2.37 23.20
CA ALA A 313 -1.96 -1.57 23.54
C ALA A 313 -2.15 -0.09 23.23
N VAL A 314 -1.41 0.79 23.89
CA VAL A 314 -1.27 2.19 23.50
C VAL A 314 0.17 2.46 23.14
N GLY A 315 0.41 3.18 22.05
CA GLY A 315 1.76 3.41 21.56
C GLY A 315 1.87 4.66 20.71
N ALA A 316 3.10 5.09 20.53
CA ALA A 316 3.47 6.24 19.71
C ALA A 316 4.89 6.07 19.17
N CYS A 317 5.23 6.83 18.14
CA CYS A 317 6.61 6.94 17.70
C CYS A 317 7.49 7.61 18.77
N ARG A 318 8.61 6.98 19.11
CA ARG A 318 9.58 7.45 20.12
C ARG A 318 11.01 7.26 19.61
N SER A 319 11.89 8.17 20.04
CA SER A 319 13.33 8.06 19.88
C SER A 319 13.94 7.62 21.21
N ILE A 320 14.44 6.39 21.30
CA ILE A 320 14.94 5.76 22.52
C ILE A 320 16.28 5.10 22.21
N ASN A 321 17.32 5.40 22.97
CA ASN A 321 18.67 4.82 22.82
C ASN A 321 19.21 4.84 21.36
N GLY A 322 18.90 5.90 20.61
CA GLY A 322 19.33 6.06 19.22
C GLY A 322 18.50 5.29 18.19
N ALA A 323 17.39 4.66 18.61
CA ALA A 323 16.41 4.01 17.74
C ALA A 323 15.09 4.80 17.68
N ASN A 324 14.56 4.99 16.48
CA ASN A 324 13.24 5.55 16.22
C ASN A 324 12.25 4.42 15.95
N VAL A 325 11.34 4.18 16.89
CA VAL A 325 10.45 3.00 16.90
C VAL A 325 9.03 3.35 17.30
N PHE A 326 8.06 2.55 16.88
CA PHE A 326 6.71 2.60 17.43
C PHE A 326 6.68 1.81 18.74
N ARG A 327 6.89 2.51 19.85
CA ARG A 327 6.95 1.93 21.18
C ARG A 327 5.54 1.91 21.77
N TYR A 328 5.09 0.76 22.23
CA TYR A 328 3.77 0.59 22.84
C TYR A 328 3.82 -0.15 24.19
N ASP A 329 2.80 0.07 25.02
CA ASP A 329 2.53 -0.70 26.23
C ASP A 329 1.16 -1.38 26.13
N PRO A 330 1.04 -2.64 26.57
CA PRO A 330 -0.27 -3.26 26.81
C PRO A 330 -1.09 -2.49 27.84
N VAL A 331 -2.41 -2.50 27.69
CA VAL A 331 -3.36 -1.85 28.62
C VAL A 331 -4.39 -2.85 29.12
N ASP A 332 -5.11 -2.49 30.19
CA ASP A 332 -6.22 -3.29 30.73
C ASP A 332 -5.81 -4.74 31.05
N GLY A 333 -4.59 -4.95 31.55
CA GLY A 333 -4.06 -6.29 31.86
C GLY A 333 -3.77 -7.16 30.62
N ALA A 334 -3.75 -6.56 29.43
CA ALA A 334 -3.37 -7.25 28.20
C ALA A 334 -1.94 -7.83 28.30
N ARG A 335 -1.74 -8.94 27.60
CA ARG A 335 -0.45 -9.62 27.56
C ARG A 335 0.58 -8.76 26.84
N ARG A 336 1.78 -8.68 27.39
CA ARG A 336 2.94 -8.11 26.69
C ARG A 336 3.51 -9.18 25.75
N PRO A 337 3.58 -8.94 24.44
CA PRO A 337 4.25 -9.87 23.53
C PRO A 337 5.74 -9.97 23.87
N ASN A 338 6.33 -11.14 23.66
CA ASN A 338 7.77 -11.31 23.81
C ASN A 338 8.49 -10.75 22.58
N GLU A 339 9.59 -10.05 22.82
CA GLU A 339 10.46 -9.59 21.74
C GLU A 339 11.32 -10.75 21.22
N PHE A 340 11.15 -11.06 19.94
CA PHE A 340 11.85 -12.19 19.34
C PHE A 340 12.23 -11.90 17.88
N PRO A 341 13.54 -11.99 17.56
CA PRO A 341 14.69 -12.05 18.49
C PRO A 341 14.81 -10.81 19.42
N PRO A 342 15.56 -10.89 20.55
CA PRO A 342 15.63 -9.81 21.57
C PRO A 342 16.09 -8.41 21.11
N THR A 343 16.69 -8.27 19.91
CA THR A 343 17.11 -6.96 19.35
C THR A 343 16.19 -6.47 18.23
N TRP A 344 15.13 -7.22 17.92
CA TRP A 344 14.21 -6.94 16.82
C TRP A 344 12.91 -6.30 17.30
N GLY A 345 12.73 -6.15 18.62
CA GLY A 345 11.45 -5.74 19.18
C GLY A 345 10.37 -6.78 18.88
N THR A 346 9.18 -6.31 18.55
CA THR A 346 8.06 -7.17 18.15
C THR A 346 7.88 -7.22 16.63
N HIS A 347 8.98 -7.30 15.89
CA HIS A 347 9.04 -7.32 14.41
C HIS A 347 8.04 -8.26 13.73
N LEU A 348 7.75 -9.43 14.34
CA LEU A 348 6.75 -10.39 13.82
C LEU A 348 5.29 -9.90 13.92
N LEU A 349 5.04 -8.81 14.64
CA LEU A 349 3.73 -8.18 14.83
C LEU A 349 3.57 -6.85 14.09
N ASP A 350 4.60 -6.32 13.42
CA ASP A 350 4.57 -4.95 12.84
C ASP A 350 3.33 -4.66 11.99
N MET A 351 2.89 -5.65 11.19
CA MET A 351 1.74 -5.56 10.29
C MET A 351 0.41 -5.88 11.00
N ASN A 352 0.45 -6.66 12.08
CA ASN A 352 -0.70 -7.24 12.77
C ASN A 352 -1.17 -6.39 13.96
N LEU A 353 -0.24 -5.67 14.59
CA LEU A 353 -0.54 -4.64 15.58
C LEU A 353 -1.03 -3.39 14.85
N GLY A 354 -2.34 -3.14 14.90
CA GLY A 354 -2.94 -1.98 14.25
C GLY A 354 -3.27 -2.18 12.77
N THR A 355 -3.56 -3.41 12.32
CA THR A 355 -4.00 -3.66 10.95
C THR A 355 -5.23 -2.83 10.55
N GLU A 356 -6.12 -2.54 11.48
CA GLU A 356 -7.26 -1.63 11.31
C GLU A 356 -6.80 -0.19 11.00
N ARG A 357 -5.73 0.27 11.64
CA ARG A 357 -5.14 1.59 11.37
C ARG A 357 -4.46 1.60 10.01
N LEU A 358 -3.66 0.58 9.70
CA LEU A 358 -2.97 0.46 8.41
C LEU A 358 -3.95 0.42 7.23
N THR A 359 -4.97 -0.43 7.30
CA THR A 359 -6.01 -0.51 6.25
C THR A 359 -6.84 0.78 6.16
N THR A 360 -7.03 1.48 7.27
CA THR A 360 -7.68 2.81 7.28
C THR A 360 -6.80 3.86 6.60
N ILE A 361 -5.50 3.90 6.88
CA ILE A 361 -4.54 4.80 6.22
C ILE A 361 -4.59 4.57 4.71
N VAL A 362 -4.47 3.32 4.27
CA VAL A 362 -4.55 2.96 2.84
C VAL A 362 -5.87 3.43 2.20
N GLY A 363 -7.00 3.28 2.91
CA GLY A 363 -8.29 3.77 2.44
C GLY A 363 -8.33 5.30 2.29
N LEU A 364 -7.84 6.04 3.28
CA LEU A 364 -7.78 7.50 3.26
C LEU A 364 -6.84 8.01 2.16
N GLN A 365 -5.69 7.35 1.96
CA GLN A 365 -4.76 7.66 0.89
C GLN A 365 -5.40 7.43 -0.49
N ALA A 366 -6.11 6.31 -0.68
CA ALA A 366 -6.82 6.03 -1.92
C ALA A 366 -7.88 7.10 -2.21
N ASP A 367 -8.66 7.51 -1.20
CA ASP A 367 -9.66 8.58 -1.33
C ASP A 367 -9.02 9.90 -1.74
N ARG A 368 -7.93 10.28 -1.07
CA ARG A 368 -7.20 11.52 -1.36
C ARG A 368 -6.60 11.51 -2.76
N PHE A 369 -5.96 10.41 -3.15
CA PHE A 369 -5.39 10.20 -4.47
C PHE A 369 -6.46 10.33 -5.57
N LEU A 370 -7.58 9.63 -5.40
CA LEU A 370 -8.70 9.69 -6.35
C LEU A 370 -9.32 11.09 -6.44
N ALA A 371 -9.42 11.82 -5.33
CA ALA A 371 -9.93 13.19 -5.35
C ALA A 371 -8.96 14.15 -6.06
N GLN A 372 -7.65 13.98 -5.88
CA GLN A 372 -6.62 14.79 -6.54
C GLN A 372 -6.57 14.52 -8.05
N GLY A 373 -6.66 13.25 -8.47
CA GLY A 373 -6.66 12.87 -9.88
C GLY A 373 -7.97 13.19 -10.63
N PHE A 374 -9.07 13.46 -9.92
CA PHE A 374 -10.35 13.81 -10.53
C PHE A 374 -10.37 15.26 -11.04
N THR A 375 -10.53 15.40 -12.35
CA THR A 375 -10.58 16.71 -13.02
C THR A 375 -11.83 16.86 -13.90
N ALA A 376 -12.30 18.11 -14.00
CA ALA A 376 -13.36 18.52 -14.91
C ALA A 376 -12.82 19.66 -15.79
N GLY A 377 -12.71 19.41 -17.09
CA GLY A 377 -12.16 20.35 -18.07
C GLY A 377 -13.09 21.52 -18.36
N LYS A 378 -12.63 22.40 -19.27
CA LYS A 378 -13.45 23.53 -19.75
C LYS A 378 -14.62 23.02 -20.59
N ALA A 379 -15.78 23.67 -20.45
CA ALA A 379 -16.96 23.34 -21.23
C ALA A 379 -16.82 23.77 -22.69
N ARG A 380 -17.03 22.84 -23.63
CA ARG A 380 -17.14 23.11 -25.07
C ARG A 380 -18.60 23.33 -25.43
N ARG A 381 -18.91 24.52 -25.94
CA ARG A 381 -20.29 24.97 -26.23
C ARG A 381 -20.74 24.49 -27.61
N ASN A 382 -22.01 24.16 -27.73
CA ASN A 382 -22.69 23.95 -29.01
C ASN A 382 -23.75 25.04 -29.19
N THR A 383 -23.46 26.03 -30.03
CA THR A 383 -24.33 27.20 -30.24
C THR A 383 -25.62 26.88 -30.98
N ARG A 384 -25.68 25.78 -31.75
CA ARG A 384 -26.91 25.37 -32.46
C ARG A 384 -27.94 24.82 -31.50
N THR A 385 -27.50 24.00 -30.54
CA THR A 385 -28.40 23.32 -29.59
C THR A 385 -28.56 24.06 -28.26
N GLY A 386 -27.68 25.00 -27.95
CA GLY A 386 -27.63 25.64 -26.63
C GLY A 386 -27.02 24.77 -25.53
N ALA A 387 -26.54 23.56 -25.86
CA ALA A 387 -25.90 22.64 -24.93
C ALA A 387 -24.39 22.91 -24.80
N ALA A 388 -23.77 22.28 -23.80
CA ALA A 388 -22.33 22.22 -23.67
C ALA A 388 -21.87 20.80 -23.35
N THR A 389 -20.59 20.51 -23.58
CA THR A 389 -19.95 19.25 -23.23
C THR A 389 -18.74 19.52 -22.35
N ILE A 390 -18.45 18.62 -21.42
CA ILE A 390 -17.30 18.72 -20.52
C ILE A 390 -16.55 17.41 -20.57
N ILE A 391 -15.23 17.48 -20.72
CA ILE A 391 -14.34 16.34 -20.55
C ILE A 391 -14.07 16.19 -19.06
N VAL A 392 -14.35 15.00 -18.53
CA VAL A 392 -14.16 14.65 -17.13
C VAL A 392 -13.18 13.49 -17.08
N THR A 393 -12.12 13.63 -16.31
CA THR A 393 -11.11 12.59 -16.11
C THR A 393 -11.34 11.95 -14.76
N ALA A 394 -11.63 10.64 -14.77
CA ALA A 394 -11.70 9.83 -13.56
C ALA A 394 -10.39 9.07 -13.36
N PRO A 395 -9.78 9.12 -12.16
CA PRO A 395 -8.52 8.43 -11.88
C PRO A 395 -8.69 6.95 -11.48
N GLY A 396 -9.90 6.41 -11.52
CA GLY A 396 -10.22 5.05 -11.13
C GLY A 396 -11.61 4.60 -11.57
N PRO A 397 -12.00 3.36 -11.25
CA PRO A 397 -13.34 2.85 -11.51
C PRO A 397 -14.39 3.58 -10.66
N GLY A 398 -15.52 3.92 -11.27
CA GLY A 398 -16.59 4.62 -10.58
C GLY A 398 -17.58 5.29 -11.53
N THR A 399 -18.47 6.08 -10.97
CA THR A 399 -19.47 6.84 -11.74
C THR A 399 -19.15 8.32 -11.71
N VAL A 400 -19.05 8.93 -12.88
CA VAL A 400 -18.99 10.39 -13.03
C VAL A 400 -20.38 10.92 -13.36
N ALA A 401 -20.77 12.05 -12.77
CA ALA A 401 -22.08 12.64 -12.98
C ALA A 401 -22.01 14.17 -12.99
N VAL A 402 -22.82 14.81 -13.83
CA VAL A 402 -23.12 16.24 -13.75
C VAL A 402 -24.48 16.42 -13.09
N ALA A 403 -24.54 17.28 -12.07
CA ALA A 403 -25.79 17.69 -11.44
C ALA A 403 -25.81 19.22 -11.22
N ALA A 404 -26.90 19.88 -11.62
CA ALA A 404 -27.18 21.26 -11.24
C ALA A 404 -28.67 21.60 -11.43
N ALA A 405 -29.16 22.59 -10.71
CA ALA A 405 -30.47 23.18 -10.98
C ALA A 405 -30.46 23.81 -12.38
N GLY A 406 -31.50 23.55 -13.18
CA GLY A 406 -31.63 24.11 -14.53
C GLY A 406 -30.82 23.42 -15.63
N VAL A 407 -30.25 22.22 -15.39
CA VAL A 407 -29.67 21.35 -16.42
C VAL A 407 -30.16 19.92 -16.26
N VAL A 408 -30.19 19.15 -17.35
CA VAL A 408 -30.44 17.70 -17.31
C VAL A 408 -29.19 17.00 -16.79
N GLY A 409 -29.32 16.28 -15.67
CA GLY A 409 -28.23 15.47 -15.13
C GLY A 409 -27.86 14.33 -16.06
N ARG A 410 -26.56 14.09 -16.23
CA ARG A 410 -26.03 12.96 -17.01
C ARG A 410 -24.94 12.27 -16.20
N SER A 411 -24.91 10.95 -16.25
CA SER A 411 -23.92 10.13 -15.57
C SER A 411 -23.33 9.08 -16.51
N ARG A 412 -22.11 8.64 -16.21
CA ARG A 412 -21.44 7.53 -16.90
C ARG A 412 -20.61 6.73 -15.91
N THR A 413 -20.70 5.41 -15.98
CA THR A 413 -19.86 4.49 -15.21
C THR A 413 -18.62 4.10 -16.01
N LEU A 414 -17.48 4.06 -15.34
CA LEU A 414 -16.16 3.76 -15.91
C LEU A 414 -15.57 2.59 -15.13
N GLY A 415 -15.04 1.59 -15.84
CA GLY A 415 -14.38 0.42 -15.24
C GLY A 415 -12.87 0.60 -14.99
N SER A 416 -12.28 1.66 -15.51
CA SER A 416 -10.85 1.96 -15.43
C SER A 416 -10.61 3.47 -15.48
N PRO A 417 -9.41 3.95 -15.07
CA PRO A 417 -9.02 5.35 -15.19
C PRO A 417 -9.11 5.81 -16.65
N ARG A 418 -9.92 6.84 -16.92
CA ARG A 418 -10.09 7.40 -18.28
C ARG A 418 -10.79 8.76 -18.28
N SER A 419 -10.66 9.45 -19.40
CA SER A 419 -11.46 10.63 -19.72
C SER A 419 -12.78 10.24 -20.39
N THR A 420 -13.85 10.97 -20.08
CA THR A 420 -15.15 10.86 -20.77
C THR A 420 -15.80 12.22 -20.95
N THR A 421 -16.61 12.35 -21.99
CA THR A 421 -17.43 13.53 -22.20
C THR A 421 -18.78 13.38 -21.49
N LEU A 422 -19.22 14.43 -20.79
CA LEU A 422 -20.57 14.57 -20.25
C LEU A 422 -21.27 15.77 -20.87
N THR A 423 -22.50 15.59 -21.33
CA THR A 423 -23.32 16.64 -21.93
C THR A 423 -24.13 17.38 -20.87
N VAL A 424 -24.11 18.71 -20.94
CA VAL A 424 -24.88 19.63 -20.11
C VAL A 424 -25.96 20.28 -20.97
N THR A 425 -27.20 19.86 -20.76
CA THR A 425 -28.35 20.36 -21.52
C THR A 425 -29.18 21.29 -20.64
N PRO A 426 -29.49 22.53 -21.07
CA PRO A 426 -30.31 23.45 -20.29
C PRO A 426 -31.74 22.93 -20.11
N ARG A 427 -32.31 23.12 -18.92
CA ARG A 427 -33.70 22.77 -18.57
C ARG A 427 -34.37 23.93 -17.82
N GLY A 428 -35.70 24.00 -17.85
CA GLY A 428 -36.48 24.92 -17.03
C GLY A 428 -36.11 26.39 -17.22
N ALA A 429 -35.87 27.10 -16.12
CA ALA A 429 -35.53 28.53 -16.13
C ALA A 429 -34.28 28.84 -16.96
N THR A 430 -33.25 28.00 -16.91
CA THR A 430 -32.02 28.19 -17.72
C THR A 430 -32.31 28.08 -19.21
N ARG A 431 -33.15 27.14 -19.63
CA ARG A 431 -33.57 27.01 -21.04
C ARG A 431 -34.34 28.23 -21.51
N ARG A 432 -35.26 28.75 -20.67
CA ARG A 432 -36.03 29.97 -20.95
C ARG A 432 -35.12 31.19 -21.06
N LEU A 433 -34.18 31.36 -20.13
CA LEU A 433 -33.21 32.45 -20.15
C LEU A 433 -32.32 32.40 -21.40
N LEU A 434 -31.84 31.21 -21.75
CA LEU A 434 -31.03 31.00 -22.95
C LEU A 434 -31.79 31.34 -24.24
N ALA A 435 -33.08 31.00 -24.32
CA ALA A 435 -33.92 31.36 -25.46
C ALA A 435 -34.19 32.88 -25.54
N ARG A 436 -34.36 33.56 -24.40
CA ARG A 436 -34.64 35.01 -24.36
C ARG A 436 -33.42 35.88 -24.61
N ARG A 437 -32.24 35.49 -24.12
CA ARG A 437 -31.03 36.34 -24.12
C ARG A 437 -29.88 35.81 -25.00
N GLY A 438 -30.06 34.66 -25.65
CA GLY A 438 -28.99 33.95 -26.38
C GLY A 438 -27.85 33.42 -25.49
N ARG A 439 -27.89 33.69 -24.18
CA ARG A 439 -26.85 33.34 -23.21
C ARG A 439 -27.45 33.01 -21.84
N ALA A 440 -26.93 31.98 -21.20
CA ALA A 440 -27.24 31.66 -19.80
C ALA A 440 -25.99 31.11 -19.09
N THR A 441 -25.69 31.60 -17.90
CA THR A 441 -24.55 31.11 -17.09
C THR A 441 -25.07 30.26 -15.94
N VAL A 442 -24.54 29.05 -15.77
CA VAL A 442 -24.88 28.13 -14.68
C VAL A 442 -23.63 27.65 -13.96
N ARG A 443 -23.73 27.43 -12.64
CA ARG A 443 -22.74 26.67 -11.88
C ARG A 443 -23.21 25.23 -11.81
N ILE A 444 -22.35 24.30 -12.18
CA ILE A 444 -22.65 22.87 -12.13
C ILE A 444 -21.71 22.15 -11.16
N ALA A 445 -22.19 21.08 -10.53
CA ALA A 445 -21.36 20.16 -9.78
C ALA A 445 -21.07 18.94 -10.66
N VAL A 446 -19.78 18.68 -10.92
CA VAL A 446 -19.30 17.44 -11.51
C VAL A 446 -18.82 16.55 -10.38
N ARG A 447 -19.42 15.38 -10.21
CA ARG A 447 -19.12 14.43 -9.14
C ARG A 447 -18.48 13.18 -9.69
N TYR A 448 -17.51 12.64 -8.98
CA TYR A 448 -16.97 11.30 -9.18
C TYR A 448 -17.22 10.48 -7.91
N ARG A 449 -17.95 9.37 -8.07
CA ARG A 449 -18.26 8.42 -7.00
C ARG A 449 -17.56 7.10 -7.30
N PRO A 450 -16.45 6.77 -6.61
CA PRO A 450 -15.87 5.44 -6.68
C PRO A 450 -16.82 4.41 -6.05
N ALA A 451 -16.59 3.11 -6.31
CA ALA A 451 -17.41 2.05 -5.72
C ALA A 451 -17.18 1.89 -4.21
N VAL A 452 -15.95 2.19 -3.76
CA VAL A 452 -15.54 2.28 -2.36
C VAL A 452 -14.82 3.60 -2.18
N GLY A 453 -15.12 4.29 -1.09
CA GLY A 453 -14.43 5.54 -0.75
C GLY A 453 -15.27 6.81 -0.92
N ALA A 454 -14.59 7.95 -0.77
CA ALA A 454 -15.21 9.26 -0.74
C ALA A 454 -15.61 9.78 -2.14
N VAL A 455 -16.70 10.56 -2.19
CA VAL A 455 -17.14 11.25 -3.42
C VAL A 455 -16.31 12.50 -3.64
N ALA A 456 -15.70 12.64 -4.81
CA ALA A 456 -15.02 13.86 -5.22
C ALA A 456 -15.96 14.77 -6.01
N THR A 457 -15.93 16.08 -5.74
CA THR A 457 -16.76 17.08 -6.43
C THR A 457 -15.93 18.23 -6.97
N ARG A 458 -16.19 18.64 -8.22
CA ARG A 458 -15.64 19.85 -8.85
C ARG A 458 -16.78 20.75 -9.29
N THR A 459 -16.74 22.01 -8.86
CA THR A 459 -17.71 23.02 -9.31
C THR A 459 -17.18 23.72 -10.55
N VAL A 460 -17.97 23.72 -11.63
CA VAL A 460 -17.59 24.34 -12.91
C VAL A 460 -18.63 25.41 -13.27
N ARG A 461 -18.17 26.61 -13.64
CA ARG A 461 -19.02 27.67 -14.17
C ARG A 461 -19.08 27.55 -15.69
N ILE A 462 -20.28 27.47 -16.25
CA ILE A 462 -20.49 27.28 -17.68
C ILE A 462 -21.41 28.36 -18.21
N THR A 463 -20.96 29.00 -19.29
CA THR A 463 -21.79 29.87 -20.10
C THR A 463 -22.32 29.07 -21.29
N LEU A 464 -23.63 28.84 -21.31
CA LEU A 464 -24.35 28.31 -22.46
C LEU A 464 -24.67 29.45 -23.44
N LEU A 465 -24.59 29.16 -24.73
CA LEU A 465 -24.88 30.10 -25.80
C LEU A 465 -25.79 29.42 -26.82
N ARG A 466 -26.81 30.14 -27.29
CA ARG A 466 -27.66 29.73 -28.40
C ARG A 466 -27.69 30.88 -29.39
N ARG A 467 -27.27 30.60 -30.62
CA ARG A 467 -27.33 31.55 -31.74
C ARG A 467 -28.63 31.35 -32.50
#